data_AF-A0A0C2CSB2-F1
#
_entry.id   AF-A0A0C2CSB2-F1
#
_cell.length_a   1.000
_cell.length_b   1.000
_cell.length_c   1.000
_cell.angle_alpha   90.00
_cell.angle_beta   90.00
_cell.angle_gamma   90.00
#
_symmetry.space_group_name_H-M   'P 1'
#
loop_
_entity.id
_entity.type
_entity.pdbx_description
1 polymer ?
#
loop_
_entity_poly.entity_id
_entity_poly.type
_entity_poly.pdbx_seq_one_letter_code
_entity_poly.pdbx_strand_id
1 'polypeptide(L)'
;MPTITLDNLTCIRDGDFWGRAEPYMWNFFFGLDSPPIEDPGVPPNDMLRVATTDPLLYTPATGHHGNLGVTQVGRGQTIAIPAPVGSMKIPIPNNKILTPAGPPTSNWASVGVISMLLEQDWYTNGGVAAGYVAMRMLIDSQLKHMINNKMDSPFGRPAFEPVDVHNCLSPLMRTGLPGQVKAAILGAQRPLQNLGSMLNPDDLLGMEVFMWDMRQLLPAPAEISFFGNYSRRGLWEVRGRVSNP
;
A
#
# COMPACT_ATOMS: atom_id res chain seq x y z
N MET A 1 -15.38 10.85 5.96
CA MET A 1 -14.14 10.06 6.16
C MET A 1 -13.68 9.61 4.79
N PRO A 2 -12.41 9.85 4.43
CA PRO A 2 -11.91 9.47 3.12
C PRO A 2 -12.01 7.96 2.92
N THR A 3 -12.51 7.58 1.75
CA THR A 3 -12.64 6.20 1.30
C THR A 3 -11.87 6.05 0.01
N ILE A 4 -10.94 5.10 -0.02
CA ILE A 4 -10.24 4.70 -1.24
C ILE A 4 -10.90 3.42 -1.75
N THR A 5 -11.22 3.38 -3.04
CA THR A 5 -11.77 2.21 -3.71
C THR A 5 -10.98 1.95 -5.00
N LEU A 6 -10.41 0.76 -5.13
CA LEU A 6 -9.96 0.18 -6.38
C LEU A 6 -11.17 -0.54 -6.97
N ASP A 7 -11.67 -0.09 -8.11
CA ASP A 7 -12.95 -0.54 -8.67
C ASP A 7 -12.75 -1.70 -9.65
N ASN A 8 -11.81 -1.56 -10.60
CA ASN A 8 -11.63 -2.50 -11.69
C ASN A 8 -10.16 -2.76 -12.01
N LEU A 9 -9.89 -3.99 -12.45
CA LEU A 9 -8.60 -4.41 -12.99
C LEU A 9 -8.81 -4.90 -14.43
N THR A 10 -8.01 -4.42 -15.37
CA THR A 10 -8.06 -4.85 -16.78
C THR A 10 -6.73 -5.45 -17.20
N CYS A 11 -6.77 -6.64 -17.79
CA CYS A 11 -5.61 -7.25 -18.43
C CYS A 11 -5.48 -6.71 -19.86
N ILE A 12 -4.54 -5.81 -20.13
CA ILE A 12 -4.32 -5.27 -21.49
C ILE A 12 -3.45 -6.22 -22.32
N ARG A 13 -2.47 -6.83 -21.66
CA ARG A 13 -1.59 -7.86 -22.21
C ARG A 13 -1.19 -8.80 -21.08
N ASP A 14 -1.51 -10.08 -21.23
CA ASP A 14 -1.03 -11.13 -20.34
C ASP A 14 0.50 -11.22 -20.41
N GLY A 15 1.13 -11.40 -19.24
CA GLY A 15 2.59 -11.51 -19.10
C GLY A 15 3.10 -12.94 -19.28
N ASP A 16 2.20 -13.91 -19.38
CA ASP A 16 2.54 -15.33 -19.41
C ASP A 16 2.75 -15.86 -20.81
N PHE A 17 3.75 -16.73 -20.91
CA PHE A 17 4.03 -17.49 -22.13
C PHE A 17 3.05 -18.66 -22.34
N TRP A 18 2.40 -19.14 -21.28
CA TRP A 18 1.49 -20.29 -21.31
C TRP A 18 0.29 -20.08 -20.39
N GLY A 19 -0.92 -20.23 -20.91
CA GLY A 19 -2.15 -20.15 -20.12
C GLY A 19 -2.73 -18.74 -20.01
N ARG A 20 -3.64 -18.56 -19.05
CA ARG A 20 -4.21 -17.26 -18.66
C ARG A 20 -3.72 -16.94 -17.25
N ALA A 21 -3.56 -15.66 -16.97
CA ALA A 21 -3.15 -15.19 -15.66
C ALA A 21 -4.20 -15.50 -14.59
N GLU A 22 -3.75 -15.90 -13.41
CA GLU A 22 -4.50 -16.14 -12.17
C GLU A 22 -4.20 -15.02 -11.16
N PRO A 23 -4.64 -13.77 -11.40
CA PRO A 23 -4.20 -12.63 -10.62
C PRO A 23 -4.80 -12.60 -9.21
N TYR A 24 -4.00 -12.12 -8.26
CA TYR A 24 -4.44 -11.73 -6.92
C TYR A 24 -3.76 -10.44 -6.48
N MET A 25 -4.33 -9.74 -5.49
CA MET A 25 -3.82 -8.42 -5.08
C MET A 25 -3.43 -8.35 -3.61
N TRP A 26 -2.33 -7.64 -3.33
CA TRP A 26 -2.00 -7.18 -1.99
C TRP A 26 -2.13 -5.66 -1.92
N ASN A 27 -3.15 -5.18 -1.21
CA ASN A 27 -3.38 -3.77 -1.01
C ASN A 27 -3.12 -3.38 0.45
N PHE A 28 -2.33 -2.33 0.64
CA PHE A 28 -1.99 -1.77 1.94
C PHE A 28 -2.40 -0.29 1.95
N PHE A 29 -3.51 -0.01 2.63
CA PHE A 29 -4.04 1.35 2.74
C PHE A 29 -3.34 2.05 3.90
N PHE A 30 -3.08 3.33 3.76
CA PHE A 30 -2.36 4.08 4.79
C PHE A 30 -2.90 5.49 4.97
N GLY A 31 -2.79 5.99 6.20
CA GLY A 31 -2.91 7.42 6.51
C GLY A 31 -1.58 7.92 7.07
N LEU A 32 -1.17 9.12 6.64
CA LEU A 32 -0.02 9.86 7.16
C LEU A 32 -0.52 11.14 7.85
N ASP A 33 0.09 11.46 9.00
CA ASP A 33 -0.09 12.66 9.82
C ASP A 33 -1.46 12.95 10.47
N SER A 34 -1.50 12.71 11.79
CA SER A 34 -2.31 13.43 12.80
C SER A 34 -1.34 13.97 13.86
N PRO A 35 -1.57 15.14 14.50
CA PRO A 35 -0.61 15.73 15.44
C PRO A 35 -0.31 14.83 16.66
N PRO A 36 0.87 15.03 17.31
CA PRO A 36 1.16 14.46 18.63
C PRO A 36 0.15 14.95 19.67
N ILE A 37 -0.28 14.03 20.52
CA ILE A 37 -0.83 14.37 21.82
C ILE A 37 0.37 14.83 22.65
N GLU A 38 0.31 16.05 23.20
CA GLU A 38 1.25 16.46 24.24
C GLU A 38 1.07 15.50 25.43
N ASP A 39 2.11 14.74 25.76
CA ASP A 39 2.15 14.00 27.02
C ASP A 39 2.27 15.03 28.16
N PRO A 40 1.27 15.17 29.06
CA PRO A 40 1.32 16.14 30.15
C PRO A 40 2.46 15.86 31.16
N GLY A 41 3.16 14.73 31.04
CA GLY A 41 4.34 14.38 31.83
C GLY A 41 5.69 14.85 31.27
N VAL A 42 5.75 15.40 30.03
CA VAL A 42 7.03 15.76 29.37
C VAL A 42 7.24 17.28 29.34
N PRO A 43 8.39 17.81 29.83
CA PRO A 43 8.65 19.25 29.89
C PRO A 43 8.69 19.94 28.51
N PRO A 44 8.28 21.22 28.40
CA PRO A 44 8.21 21.95 27.13
C PRO A 44 9.50 22.08 26.30
N ASN A 45 10.65 21.77 26.90
CA ASN A 45 11.97 21.97 26.29
C ASN A 45 12.75 20.65 26.07
N ASP A 46 12.10 19.50 26.27
CA ASP A 46 12.71 18.22 25.99
C ASP A 46 12.59 17.89 24.48
N MET A 47 13.73 17.58 23.85
CA MET A 47 13.78 17.30 22.40
C MET A 47 13.22 15.91 22.05
N LEU A 48 12.82 15.12 23.04
CA LEU A 48 12.02 13.92 22.83
C LEU A 48 10.54 14.27 22.64
N ARG A 49 10.22 14.87 21.49
CA ARG A 49 8.84 14.87 21.00
C ARG A 49 8.53 13.44 20.56
N VAL A 50 7.75 12.72 21.37
CA VAL A 50 7.22 11.41 21.01
C VAL A 50 6.49 11.54 19.67
N ALA A 51 7.05 10.91 18.65
CA ALA A 51 6.52 10.93 17.31
C ALA A 51 5.28 10.05 17.29
N THR A 52 4.08 10.64 17.29
CA THR A 52 2.82 9.92 17.02
C THR A 52 2.68 9.65 15.52
N THR A 53 3.75 9.14 14.91
CA THR A 53 4.01 9.11 13.47
C THR A 53 3.80 7.72 12.85
N ASP A 54 3.24 6.78 13.60
CA ASP A 54 3.01 5.44 13.08
C ASP A 54 2.02 5.51 11.90
N PRO A 55 2.42 5.06 10.69
CA PRO A 55 1.51 5.00 9.56
C PRO A 55 0.36 4.07 9.95
N LEU A 56 -0.87 4.53 9.78
CA LEU A 56 -2.02 3.66 9.99
C LEU A 56 -2.15 2.71 8.80
N LEU A 57 -1.43 1.59 8.86
CA LEU A 57 -1.41 0.59 7.78
C LEU A 57 -2.57 -0.40 7.94
N TYR A 58 -3.50 -0.36 6.98
CA TYR A 58 -4.67 -1.21 6.93
C TYR A 58 -4.62 -2.24 5.80
N THR A 59 -5.09 -3.43 6.13
CA THR A 59 -5.12 -4.60 5.24
C THR A 59 -6.52 -5.22 5.28
N PRO A 60 -7.38 -5.00 4.26
CA PRO A 60 -8.77 -5.43 4.33
C PRO A 60 -8.99 -6.93 4.04
N ALA A 61 -7.98 -7.65 3.53
CA ALA A 61 -8.03 -9.08 3.24
C ALA A 61 -6.78 -9.85 3.73
N THR A 62 -6.87 -11.18 3.77
CA THR A 62 -5.80 -12.10 4.22
C THR A 62 -4.63 -12.22 3.23
N GLY A 63 -4.66 -11.49 2.10
CA GLY A 63 -3.63 -11.56 1.06
C GLY A 63 -3.56 -12.89 0.31
N HIS A 64 -4.54 -13.80 0.47
CA HIS A 64 -4.49 -15.12 -0.15
C HIS A 64 -4.73 -15.06 -1.67
N HIS A 65 -4.38 -16.16 -2.33
CA HIS A 65 -4.81 -16.47 -3.69
C HIS A 65 -6.33 -16.40 -3.87
N GLY A 66 -6.77 -16.13 -5.10
CA GLY A 66 -8.18 -16.06 -5.46
C GLY A 66 -8.97 -14.91 -4.81
N ASN A 67 -8.30 -13.94 -4.19
CA ASN A 67 -8.98 -12.83 -3.49
C ASN A 67 -9.73 -11.86 -4.43
N LEU A 68 -9.51 -11.97 -5.75
CA LEU A 68 -10.28 -11.27 -6.77
C LEU A 68 -11.56 -12.02 -7.20
N GLY A 69 -11.82 -13.22 -6.67
CA GLY A 69 -13.01 -14.00 -6.99
C GLY A 69 -13.00 -14.60 -8.41
N VAL A 70 -11.83 -14.60 -9.06
CA VAL A 70 -11.61 -15.20 -10.38
C VAL A 70 -10.41 -16.14 -10.32
N THR A 71 -10.41 -17.14 -11.19
CA THR A 71 -9.28 -18.07 -11.33
C THR A 71 -8.45 -17.78 -12.58
N GLN A 72 -9.02 -17.09 -13.58
CA GLN A 72 -8.31 -16.78 -14.83
C GLN A 72 -8.79 -15.45 -15.41
N VAL A 73 -7.84 -14.63 -15.87
CA VAL A 73 -8.08 -13.39 -16.58
C VAL A 73 -7.19 -13.36 -17.82
N GLY A 74 -7.82 -13.32 -18.99
CA GLY A 74 -7.14 -13.21 -20.27
C GLY A 74 -7.06 -11.77 -20.77
N ARG A 75 -6.25 -11.58 -21.81
CA ARG A 75 -6.14 -10.31 -22.52
C ARG A 75 -7.50 -9.70 -22.91
N GLY A 76 -7.65 -8.41 -22.65
CA GLY A 76 -8.84 -7.61 -22.92
C GLY A 76 -9.95 -7.75 -21.87
N GLN A 77 -9.81 -8.64 -20.89
CA GLN A 77 -10.82 -8.81 -19.84
C GLN A 77 -10.65 -7.79 -18.72
N THR A 78 -11.79 -7.29 -18.22
CA THR A 78 -11.89 -6.44 -17.05
C THR A 78 -12.66 -7.19 -15.97
N ILE A 79 -12.14 -7.19 -14.75
CA ILE A 79 -12.79 -7.76 -13.57
C ILE A 79 -13.04 -6.66 -12.54
N ALA A 80 -14.11 -6.81 -11.77
CA ALA A 80 -14.36 -5.96 -10.61
C ALA A 80 -13.44 -6.39 -9.47
N ILE A 81 -12.86 -5.43 -8.74
CA ILE A 81 -12.07 -5.70 -7.55
C ILE A 81 -13.05 -5.79 -6.36
N PRO A 82 -13.12 -6.92 -5.64
CA PRO A 82 -14.03 -7.07 -4.51
C PRO A 82 -13.75 -6.04 -3.41
N ALA A 83 -14.81 -5.52 -2.77
CA ALA A 83 -14.68 -4.52 -1.71
C ALA A 83 -13.74 -4.94 -0.56
N PRO A 84 -13.69 -6.21 -0.09
CA PRO A 84 -12.72 -6.64 0.92
C PRO A 84 -11.25 -6.56 0.48
N VAL A 85 -10.96 -6.42 -0.81
CA VAL A 85 -9.60 -6.27 -1.34
C VAL A 85 -9.32 -4.83 -1.76
N GLY A 86 -10.30 -4.20 -2.41
CA GLY A 86 -10.13 -2.90 -3.07
C GLY A 86 -10.59 -1.69 -2.29
N SER A 87 -11.35 -1.83 -1.19
CA SER A 87 -11.98 -0.69 -0.52
C SER A 87 -11.59 -0.55 0.93
N MET A 88 -11.23 0.67 1.35
CA MET A 88 -10.97 1.01 2.74
C MET A 88 -11.43 2.42 3.09
N LYS A 89 -12.09 2.56 4.24
CA LYS A 89 -12.32 3.85 4.89
C LYS A 89 -11.12 4.13 5.80
N ILE A 90 -10.44 5.25 5.57
CA ILE A 90 -9.26 5.60 6.37
C ILE A 90 -9.71 6.57 7.47
N PRO A 91 -9.63 6.17 8.75
CA PRO A 91 -9.98 7.04 9.85
C PRO A 91 -8.85 8.05 10.05
N ILE A 92 -9.01 9.25 9.48
CA ILE A 92 -8.14 10.38 9.80
C ILE A 92 -8.77 11.12 10.98
N PRO A 93 -8.17 11.11 12.18
CA PRO A 93 -8.74 11.75 13.35
C PRO A 93 -8.74 13.29 13.25
N ASN A 94 -7.77 13.90 12.56
CA ASN A 94 -7.71 15.35 12.30
C ASN A 94 -7.31 15.64 10.85
N ASN A 95 -8.16 16.37 10.11
CA ASN A 95 -7.88 16.74 8.71
C ASN A 95 -6.94 17.95 8.57
N LYS A 96 -6.86 18.80 9.60
CA LYS A 96 -5.92 19.92 9.72
C LYS A 96 -5.08 19.74 10.98
N ILE A 97 -3.77 19.86 10.83
CA ILE A 97 -2.81 19.95 11.92
C ILE A 97 -2.88 21.40 12.41
N LEU A 98 -3.44 21.63 13.60
CA LEU A 98 -3.40 22.93 14.27
C LEU A 98 -1.99 23.10 14.88
N THR A 99 -1.14 23.90 14.25
CA THR A 99 0.15 24.31 14.85
C THR A 99 -0.05 25.56 15.70
N PRO A 100 0.31 25.56 16.99
CA PRO A 100 0.43 26.80 17.76
C PRO A 100 1.67 27.54 17.27
N ALA A 101 1.46 28.66 16.58
CA ALA A 101 2.47 29.62 16.12
C ALA A 101 3.44 29.18 14.98
N GLY A 102 3.28 29.83 13.82
CA GLY A 102 4.18 29.77 12.65
C GLY A 102 3.42 29.59 11.33
N PRO A 103 3.90 30.14 10.20
CA PRO A 103 3.28 29.90 8.89
C PRO A 103 3.52 28.42 8.49
N PRO A 104 2.46 27.60 8.34
CA PRO A 104 2.62 26.20 7.95
C PRO A 104 2.96 26.11 6.45
N THR A 105 3.94 25.27 6.10
CA THR A 105 4.22 24.95 4.68
C THR A 105 3.43 23.73 4.19
N SER A 106 2.95 22.84 5.07
CA SER A 106 1.75 22.02 4.88
C SER A 106 1.33 21.38 6.20
N ASN A 107 0.05 21.45 6.54
CA ASN A 107 -0.50 20.96 7.80
C ASN A 107 -1.66 19.98 7.57
N TRP A 108 -1.63 19.23 6.47
CA TRP A 108 -2.74 18.37 6.05
C TRP A 108 -2.35 16.91 6.09
N ALA A 109 -3.26 16.08 6.60
CA ALA A 109 -3.10 14.63 6.55
C ALA A 109 -3.10 14.14 5.10
N SER A 110 -2.45 13.00 4.85
CA SER A 110 -2.48 12.31 3.56
C SER A 110 -3.06 10.92 3.70
N VAL A 111 -3.71 10.43 2.65
CA VAL A 111 -4.20 9.06 2.54
C VAL A 111 -3.71 8.43 1.27
N GLY A 112 -3.49 7.12 1.30
CA GLY A 112 -3.10 6.42 0.11
C GLY A 112 -3.28 4.91 0.19
N VAL A 113 -2.93 4.26 -0.91
CA VAL A 113 -2.88 2.81 -1.02
C VAL A 113 -1.63 2.42 -1.80
N ILE A 114 -0.91 1.46 -1.25
CA ILE A 114 0.14 0.72 -1.92
C ILE A 114 -0.52 -0.53 -2.49
N SER A 115 -0.58 -0.64 -3.80
CA SER A 115 -1.29 -1.71 -4.50
C SER A 115 -0.32 -2.58 -5.26
N MET A 116 -0.34 -3.88 -4.98
CA MET A 116 0.49 -4.88 -5.65
C MET A 116 -0.39 -5.88 -6.37
N LEU A 117 -0.08 -6.14 -7.63
CA LEU A 117 -0.70 -7.19 -8.43
C LEU A 117 0.28 -8.35 -8.56
N LEU A 118 -0.15 -9.56 -8.21
CA LEU A 118 0.64 -10.77 -8.24
C LEU A 118 -0.04 -11.83 -9.11
N GLU A 119 0.77 -12.70 -9.67
CA GLU A 119 0.39 -13.90 -10.43
C GLU A 119 0.51 -15.11 -9.51
N GLN A 120 -0.52 -15.95 -9.47
CA GLN A 120 -0.52 -17.17 -8.67
C GLN A 120 0.21 -18.29 -9.42
N ASP A 121 1.17 -18.92 -8.74
CA ASP A 121 1.89 -20.10 -9.23
C ASP A 121 1.94 -21.17 -8.14
N TRP A 122 3.14 -21.68 -7.78
CA TRP A 122 3.28 -22.83 -6.89
C TRP A 122 3.56 -22.44 -5.44
N TYR A 123 3.35 -21.17 -5.04
CA TYR A 123 3.22 -20.88 -3.62
C TYR A 123 1.91 -21.46 -3.09
N THR A 124 1.93 -21.94 -1.86
CA THR A 124 0.74 -22.39 -1.16
C THR A 124 0.01 -21.20 -0.56
N ASN A 125 -1.30 -21.32 -0.32
CA ASN A 125 -2.07 -20.32 0.43
C ASN A 125 -1.43 -19.92 1.76
N GLY A 126 -0.87 -20.89 2.51
CA GLY A 126 -0.19 -20.63 3.77
C GLY A 126 1.12 -19.85 3.58
N GLY A 127 1.89 -20.18 2.55
CA GLY A 127 3.08 -19.45 2.13
C GLY A 127 2.74 -17.99 1.77
N VAL A 128 1.77 -17.80 0.87
CA VAL A 128 1.32 -16.47 0.44
C VAL A 128 0.82 -15.62 1.61
N ALA A 129 0.05 -16.20 2.54
CA ALA A 129 -0.38 -15.52 3.76
C ALA A 129 0.80 -15.05 4.63
N ALA A 130 1.81 -15.89 4.82
CA ALA A 130 3.01 -15.53 5.56
C ALA A 130 3.83 -14.43 4.84
N GLY A 131 3.93 -14.52 3.52
CA GLY A 131 4.52 -13.49 2.67
C GLY A 131 3.81 -12.15 2.79
N TYR A 132 2.47 -12.16 2.79
CA TYR A 132 1.64 -10.97 2.96
C TYR A 132 1.94 -10.26 4.29
N VAL A 133 2.02 -11.01 5.39
CA VAL A 133 2.36 -10.47 6.72
C VAL A 133 3.78 -9.88 6.72
N ALA A 134 4.75 -10.59 6.15
CA ALA A 134 6.13 -10.09 6.05
C ALA A 134 6.24 -8.82 5.19
N MET A 135 5.49 -8.75 4.09
CA MET A 135 5.43 -7.57 3.23
C MET A 135 4.79 -6.39 3.96
N ARG A 136 3.70 -6.62 4.69
CA ARG A 136 3.07 -5.61 5.55
C ARG A 136 4.07 -5.02 6.54
N MET A 137 4.80 -5.87 7.27
CA MET A 137 5.80 -5.43 8.25
C MET A 137 6.93 -4.63 7.61
N LEU A 138 7.35 -5.01 6.40
CA LEU A 138 8.37 -4.29 5.67
C LEU A 138 7.88 -2.90 5.24
N ILE A 139 6.68 -2.81 4.66
CA ILE A 139 6.06 -1.55 4.27
C ILE A 139 5.89 -0.64 5.49
N ASP A 140 5.39 -1.17 6.60
CA ASP A 140 5.25 -0.43 7.87
C ASP A 140 6.59 0.16 8.31
N SER A 141 7.65 -0.65 8.31
CA SER A 141 9.00 -0.22 8.67
C SER A 141 9.56 0.85 7.73
N GLN A 142 9.36 0.72 6.41
CA GLN A 142 9.81 1.71 5.42
C GLN A 142 9.08 3.04 5.56
N LEU A 143 7.76 3.00 5.75
CA LEU A 143 6.94 4.19 5.99
C LEU A 143 7.36 4.88 7.30
N LYS A 144 7.57 4.14 8.39
CA LYS A 144 8.06 4.69 9.66
C LYS A 144 9.42 5.35 9.51
N HIS A 145 10.35 4.70 8.81
CA HIS A 145 11.68 5.26 8.57
C HIS A 145 11.61 6.54 7.72
N MET A 146 10.81 6.53 6.65
CA MET A 146 10.55 7.72 5.83
C MET A 146 10.00 8.87 6.68
N ILE A 147 8.99 8.60 7.51
CA ILE A 147 8.37 9.62 8.36
C ILE A 147 9.40 10.18 9.35
N ASN A 148 10.14 9.34 10.06
CA ASN A 148 11.14 9.80 11.02
C ASN A 148 12.23 10.66 10.36
N ASN A 149 12.81 10.21 9.24
CA ASN A 149 13.83 10.97 8.52
C ASN A 149 13.32 12.33 8.04
N LYS A 150 12.06 12.39 7.63
CA LYS A 150 11.43 13.62 7.11
C LYS A 150 11.03 14.57 8.24
N MET A 151 10.71 14.03 9.42
CA MET A 151 10.38 14.78 10.63
C MET A 151 11.60 15.31 11.39
N ASP A 152 12.78 14.72 11.20
CA ASP A 152 14.06 15.18 11.77
C ASP A 152 14.63 16.44 11.05
N SER A 153 13.88 17.02 10.11
CA SER A 153 14.25 18.27 9.43
C SER A 153 14.17 19.48 10.38
N PRO A 154 15.22 20.33 10.45
CA PRO A 154 15.23 21.51 11.32
C PRO A 154 14.29 22.64 10.86
N PHE A 155 13.66 22.53 9.67
CA PHE A 155 12.81 23.56 9.07
C PHE A 155 11.36 23.10 8.92
N GLY A 156 10.57 23.22 9.99
CA GLY A 156 9.13 22.94 9.97
C GLY A 156 8.79 21.47 9.65
N ARG A 157 7.50 21.12 9.72
CA ARG A 157 7.03 19.80 9.27
C ARG A 157 6.78 19.84 7.76
N PRO A 158 7.58 19.15 6.93
CA PRO A 158 7.33 19.11 5.50
C PRO A 158 6.11 18.24 5.19
N ALA A 159 5.35 18.60 4.15
CA ALA A 159 4.26 17.77 3.64
C ALA A 159 4.81 16.42 3.16
N PHE A 160 4.11 15.32 3.40
CA PHE A 160 4.33 14.09 2.64
C PHE A 160 3.79 14.25 1.22
N GLU A 161 4.61 13.93 0.24
CA GLU A 161 4.31 13.94 -1.18
C GLU A 161 4.36 12.50 -1.72
N PRO A 162 3.65 12.19 -2.83
CA PRO A 162 3.68 10.84 -3.40
C PRO A 162 5.10 10.35 -3.72
N VAL A 163 6.01 11.27 -4.06
CA VAL A 163 7.41 10.96 -4.35
C VAL A 163 8.17 10.46 -3.12
N ASP A 164 7.82 10.87 -1.89
CA ASP A 164 8.48 10.35 -0.68
C ASP A 164 8.18 8.87 -0.49
N VAL A 165 6.89 8.51 -0.61
CA VAL A 165 6.42 7.13 -0.49
C VAL A 165 6.96 6.28 -1.63
N HIS A 166 6.98 6.83 -2.85
CA HIS A 166 7.57 6.15 -3.99
C HIS A 166 9.07 5.89 -3.79
N ASN A 167 9.82 6.88 -3.29
CA ASN A 167 11.25 6.75 -3.05
C ASN A 167 11.55 5.71 -1.97
N CYS A 168 10.83 5.72 -0.85
CA CYS A 168 11.06 4.76 0.24
C CYS A 168 10.69 3.31 -0.16
N LEU A 169 9.68 3.14 -1.04
CA LEU A 169 9.27 1.82 -1.53
C LEU A 169 9.96 1.41 -2.85
N SER A 170 10.73 2.30 -3.47
CA SER A 170 11.38 2.04 -4.77
C SER A 170 12.25 0.76 -4.80
N PRO A 171 12.96 0.35 -3.72
CA PRO A 171 13.69 -0.92 -3.73
C PRO A 171 12.76 -2.13 -3.89
N LEU A 172 11.56 -2.06 -3.29
CA LEU A 172 10.54 -3.11 -3.37
C LEU A 172 9.95 -3.19 -4.79
N MET A 173 9.62 -2.02 -5.36
CA MET A 173 9.07 -1.92 -6.72
C MET A 173 10.02 -2.50 -7.78
N ARG A 174 11.33 -2.25 -7.63
CA ARG A 174 12.36 -2.70 -8.59
C ARG A 174 12.68 -4.19 -8.46
N THR A 175 12.87 -4.69 -7.25
CA THR A 175 13.41 -6.04 -7.03
C THR A 175 12.32 -7.12 -6.95
N GLY A 176 11.08 -6.75 -6.64
CA GLY A 176 9.94 -7.66 -6.54
C GLY A 176 9.73 -8.08 -5.10
N LEU A 177 9.36 -9.34 -4.86
CA LEU A 177 9.27 -9.86 -3.50
C LEU A 177 10.67 -9.91 -2.87
N PRO A 178 10.93 -9.15 -1.80
CA PRO A 178 12.24 -9.12 -1.15
C PRO A 178 12.60 -10.47 -0.51
N GLY A 179 13.89 -10.70 -0.28
CA GLY A 179 14.39 -11.96 0.29
C GLY A 179 13.70 -12.36 1.61
N GLN A 180 13.42 -11.40 2.49
CA GLN A 180 12.69 -11.67 3.75
C GLN A 180 11.24 -12.12 3.53
N VAL A 181 10.57 -11.59 2.50
CA VAL A 181 9.19 -11.99 2.15
C VAL A 181 9.21 -13.40 1.57
N LYS A 182 10.14 -13.68 0.65
CA LYS A 182 10.35 -15.03 0.12
C LYS A 182 10.69 -16.03 1.22
N ALA A 183 11.54 -15.65 2.18
CA ALA A 183 11.89 -16.50 3.32
C ALA A 183 10.67 -16.80 4.20
N ALA A 184 9.79 -15.82 4.45
CA ALA A 184 8.54 -16.04 5.18
C ALA A 184 7.60 -17.00 4.44
N ILE A 185 7.48 -16.86 3.11
CA ILE A 185 6.70 -17.77 2.27
C ILE A 185 7.25 -19.20 2.39
N LEU A 186 8.54 -19.40 2.14
CA LEU A 186 9.16 -20.73 2.16
C LEU A 186 9.16 -21.34 3.58
N GLY A 187 9.30 -20.52 4.62
CA GLY A 187 9.26 -20.96 6.02
C GLY A 187 7.89 -21.47 6.47
N ALA A 188 6.81 -21.00 5.84
CA ALA A 188 5.45 -21.46 6.12
C ALA A 188 5.03 -22.71 5.31
N GLN A 189 5.91 -23.22 4.47
CA GLN A 189 5.64 -24.34 3.54
C GLN A 189 6.41 -25.60 3.92
N ARG A 190 5.92 -26.76 3.48
CA ARG A 190 6.63 -28.04 3.65
C ARG A 190 7.83 -28.13 2.69
N PRO A 191 8.88 -28.90 3.01
CA PRO A 191 10.08 -29.00 2.16
C PRO A 191 9.82 -29.42 0.71
N LEU A 192 8.91 -30.38 0.48
CA LEU A 192 8.53 -30.80 -0.88
C LEU A 192 7.77 -29.71 -1.64
N GLN A 193 6.98 -28.89 -0.93
CA GLN A 193 6.30 -27.73 -1.53
C GLN A 193 7.32 -26.65 -1.90
N ASN A 194 8.33 -26.42 -1.05
CA ASN A 194 9.41 -25.48 -1.32
C ASN A 194 10.21 -25.83 -2.58
N LEU A 195 10.48 -27.12 -2.81
CA LEU A 195 11.15 -27.56 -4.04
C LEU A 195 10.32 -27.18 -5.27
N GLY A 196 9.00 -27.38 -5.22
CA GLY A 196 8.09 -26.91 -6.26
C GLY A 196 8.09 -25.39 -6.38
N SER A 197 7.82 -24.67 -5.29
CA SER A 197 7.78 -23.20 -5.26
C SER A 197 9.07 -22.53 -5.75
N MET A 198 10.23 -23.19 -5.71
CA MET A 198 11.48 -22.68 -6.28
C MET A 198 11.55 -22.80 -7.81
N LEU A 199 10.84 -23.78 -8.39
CA LEU A 199 10.79 -24.00 -9.84
C LEU A 199 9.79 -23.06 -10.52
N ASN A 200 8.69 -22.72 -9.84
CA ASN A 200 7.67 -21.80 -10.35
C ASN A 200 7.06 -20.95 -9.20
N PRO A 201 7.78 -19.93 -8.71
CA PRO A 201 7.29 -19.06 -7.65
C PRO A 201 6.25 -18.06 -8.18
N ASP A 202 5.35 -17.62 -7.33
CA ASP A 202 4.46 -16.50 -7.67
C ASP A 202 5.26 -15.25 -8.06
N ASP A 203 4.71 -14.52 -9.03
CA ASP A 203 5.37 -13.39 -9.66
C ASP A 203 4.68 -12.07 -9.38
N LEU A 204 5.48 -11.03 -9.15
CA LEU A 204 4.97 -9.65 -9.08
C LEU A 204 4.70 -9.13 -10.49
N LEU A 205 3.44 -8.90 -10.83
CA LEU A 205 3.00 -8.28 -12.09
C LEU A 205 3.20 -6.75 -12.07
N GLY A 206 3.12 -6.14 -10.89
CA GLY A 206 3.54 -4.76 -10.65
C GLY A 206 3.12 -4.22 -9.29
N MET A 207 3.57 -3.01 -8.99
CA MET A 207 3.29 -2.30 -7.74
C MET A 207 3.08 -0.81 -8.04
N GLU A 208 2.02 -0.25 -7.50
CA GLU A 208 1.63 1.15 -7.66
C GLU A 208 1.36 1.82 -6.31
N VAL A 209 1.56 3.13 -6.25
CA VAL A 209 1.26 3.94 -5.06
C VAL A 209 0.38 5.09 -5.47
N PHE A 210 -0.81 5.15 -4.87
CA PHE A 210 -1.72 6.28 -5.03
C PHE A 210 -1.82 7.00 -3.69
N MET A 211 -1.70 8.33 -3.71
CA MET A 211 -1.74 9.15 -2.51
C MET A 211 -2.40 10.49 -2.79
N TRP A 212 -3.18 10.95 -1.81
CA TRP A 212 -3.90 12.22 -1.85
C TRP A 212 -3.71 12.98 -0.55
N ASP A 213 -3.57 14.28 -0.69
CA ASP A 213 -3.59 15.22 0.42
C ASP A 213 -5.04 15.60 0.74
N MET A 214 -5.38 15.75 2.03
CA MET A 214 -6.74 16.12 2.44
C MET A 214 -7.23 17.46 1.87
N ARG A 215 -6.34 18.35 1.40
CA ARG A 215 -6.71 19.55 0.61
C ARG A 215 -7.45 19.21 -0.68
N GLN A 216 -7.14 18.08 -1.30
CA GLN A 216 -7.78 17.63 -2.53
C GLN A 216 -9.17 17.04 -2.25
N LEU A 217 -9.41 16.60 -1.02
CA LEU A 217 -10.63 15.93 -0.57
C LEU A 217 -11.54 16.84 0.25
N LEU A 218 -11.27 18.15 0.24
CA LEU A 218 -12.01 19.16 1.00
C LEU A 218 -12.28 20.43 0.18
N PRO A 219 -13.43 21.10 0.40
CA PRO A 219 -14.53 20.68 1.29
C PRO A 219 -15.24 19.43 0.75
N ALA A 220 -15.85 18.66 1.66
CA ALA A 220 -16.74 17.56 1.26
C ALA A 220 -18.07 18.13 0.71
N PRO A 221 -18.75 17.43 -0.22
CA PRO A 221 -18.34 16.15 -0.81
C PRO A 221 -17.24 16.32 -1.86
N ALA A 222 -16.30 15.39 -1.89
CA ALA A 222 -15.25 15.31 -2.90
C ALA A 222 -15.10 13.89 -3.44
N GLU A 223 -14.85 13.74 -4.74
CA GLU A 223 -14.51 12.46 -5.37
C GLU A 223 -13.48 12.70 -6.49
N ILE A 224 -12.42 11.89 -6.50
CA ILE A 224 -11.35 11.95 -7.49
C ILE A 224 -11.14 10.54 -8.04
N SER A 225 -11.38 10.36 -9.33
CA SER A 225 -11.00 9.12 -10.02
C SER A 225 -9.50 9.07 -10.28
N PHE A 226 -8.93 7.87 -10.24
CA PHE A 226 -7.52 7.63 -10.54
C PHE A 226 -7.34 6.36 -11.35
N PHE A 227 -6.17 6.25 -12.00
CA PHE A 227 -5.75 5.08 -12.76
C PHE A 227 -4.26 4.83 -12.56
N GLY A 228 -3.82 3.58 -12.70
CA GLY A 228 -2.40 3.22 -12.71
C GLY A 228 -2.15 1.90 -13.43
N ASN A 229 -0.87 1.55 -13.64
CA ASN A 229 -0.49 0.48 -14.55
C ASN A 229 0.50 -0.50 -13.91
N TYR A 230 0.20 -1.79 -13.95
CA TYR A 230 1.16 -2.83 -13.58
C TYR A 230 1.83 -3.37 -14.85
N SER A 231 3.12 -3.08 -15.03
CA SER A 231 3.84 -3.36 -16.29
C SER A 231 5.14 -4.15 -16.10
N ARG A 232 5.31 -4.84 -14.95
CA ARG A 232 6.53 -5.62 -14.70
C ARG A 232 6.53 -6.93 -15.50
N ARG A 233 5.37 -7.60 -15.55
CA ARG A 233 5.10 -8.75 -16.42
C ARG A 233 3.71 -8.57 -17.02
N GLY A 234 3.64 -8.49 -18.35
CA GLY A 234 2.40 -8.09 -19.03
C GLY A 234 2.14 -6.58 -18.96
N LEU A 235 0.88 -6.19 -19.13
CA LEU A 235 0.38 -4.83 -18.92
C LEU A 235 -1.05 -4.93 -18.38
N TRP A 236 -1.25 -4.36 -17.20
CA TRP A 236 -2.53 -4.33 -16.51
C TRP A 236 -2.87 -2.91 -16.10
N GLU A 237 -4.15 -2.57 -16.12
CA GLU A 237 -4.65 -1.27 -15.68
C GLU A 237 -5.53 -1.44 -14.45
N VAL A 238 -5.28 -0.65 -13.42
CA VAL A 238 -6.20 -0.49 -12.29
C VAL A 238 -6.88 0.85 -12.37
N ARG A 239 -8.19 0.87 -12.08
CA ARG A 239 -8.99 2.08 -11.95
C ARG A 239 -9.64 2.13 -10.59
N GLY A 240 -9.73 3.32 -10.03
CA GLY A 240 -10.33 3.52 -8.73
C GLY A 240 -10.78 4.96 -8.52
N ARG A 241 -11.21 5.23 -7.29
CA ARG A 241 -11.59 6.55 -6.81
C ARG A 241 -11.25 6.72 -5.35
N VAL A 242 -10.92 7.94 -4.98
CA VAL A 242 -10.88 8.39 -3.58
C VAL A 242 -12.05 9.35 -3.39
N SER A 243 -12.79 9.21 -2.30
CA SER A 243 -13.93 10.07 -1.98
C SER A 243 -13.88 10.51 -0.53
N ASN A 244 -14.41 11.69 -0.25
CA ASN A 244 -14.72 12.15 1.10
C ASN A 244 -16.18 12.63 1.09
N PRO A 245 -17.12 11.81 1.61
CA PRO A 245 -18.54 12.12 1.60
C PRO A 245 -18.87 13.27 2.56
#